data_AF-A0A072TCR9-F1
#
_entry.id   AF-A0A072TCR9-F1
#
_cell.length_a   1.000
_cell.length_b   1.000
_cell.length_c   1.000
_cell.angle_alpha   90.00
_cell.angle_beta   90.00
_cell.angle_gamma   90.00
#
_symmetry.space_group_name_H-M   'P 1'
#
loop_
_entity.id
_entity.type
_entity.pdbx_description
1 polymer ?
#
loop_
_entity_poly.entity_id
_entity_poly.type
_entity_poly.pdbx_seq_one_letter_code
_entity_poly.pdbx_strand_id
1 'polypeptide(L)'
;MAGRNDAAIAAALEAVAQAVGQQPNAGVRMLETFLRNHPPTFTGRYDPDGAQKWLKEVERVFRVMQCSEVQKVRFGTHMLAEEADDWW
;
A
#
# COMPACT_ATOMS: atom_id res chain seq x y z
N MET A 1 -25.20 3.75 -41.44
CA MET A 1 -24.00 4.17 -40.69
C MET A 1 -24.27 4.17 -39.17
N ALA A 2 -24.76 3.06 -38.59
CA ALA A 2 -25.18 3.03 -37.17
C ALA A 2 -24.22 2.24 -36.26
N GLY A 3 -23.74 1.06 -36.68
CA GLY A 3 -23.02 0.14 -35.78
C GLY A 3 -21.58 0.51 -35.36
N ARG A 4 -20.99 1.61 -35.85
CA ARG A 4 -19.63 2.02 -35.43
C ARG A 4 -19.61 2.65 -34.04
N ASN A 5 -20.69 3.34 -33.67
CA ASN A 5 -20.77 4.06 -32.40
C ASN A 5 -21.10 3.10 -31.24
N ASP A 6 -21.99 2.12 -31.47
CA ASP A 6 -22.32 1.10 -30.47
C ASP A 6 -21.11 0.24 -30.09
N ALA A 7 -20.30 -0.16 -31.08
CA ALA A 7 -19.08 -0.92 -30.84
C ALA A 7 -18.03 -0.13 -30.05
N ALA A 8 -17.93 1.17 -30.30
CA ALA A 8 -17.01 2.06 -29.56
C ALA A 8 -17.44 2.23 -28.09
N ILE A 9 -18.75 2.37 -27.85
CA ILE A 9 -19.30 2.49 -26.49
C ILE A 9 -19.13 1.18 -25.71
N ALA A 10 -19.40 0.05 -26.36
CA ALA A 10 -19.19 -1.27 -25.76
C ALA A 10 -17.70 -1.50 -25.39
N ALA A 11 -16.78 -1.19 -26.30
CA ALA A 11 -15.35 -1.31 -26.04
C ALA A 11 -14.86 -0.38 -24.91
N ALA A 12 -15.40 0.84 -24.83
CA ALA A 12 -15.07 1.77 -23.75
C ALA A 12 -15.60 1.29 -22.39
N LEU A 13 -16.83 0.75 -22.33
CA LEU A 13 -17.39 0.17 -21.12
C LEU A 13 -16.61 -1.07 -20.65
N GLU A 14 -16.20 -1.93 -21.58
CA GLU A 14 -15.34 -3.07 -21.26
C GLU A 14 -13.96 -2.63 -20.77
N ALA A 15 -13.34 -1.61 -21.37
CA ALA A 15 -12.07 -1.07 -20.90
C ALA A 15 -12.19 -0.49 -19.48
N VAL A 16 -13.29 0.19 -19.16
CA VAL A 16 -13.58 0.68 -17.80
C VAL A 16 -13.83 -0.48 -16.84
N ALA A 17 -14.58 -1.51 -17.24
CA ALA A 17 -14.81 -2.70 -16.42
C ALA A 17 -13.53 -3.50 -16.16
N GLN A 18 -12.63 -3.58 -17.15
CA GLN A 18 -11.31 -4.17 -16.99
C GLN A 18 -10.42 -3.31 -16.09
N ALA A 19 -10.45 -1.98 -16.23
CA ALA A 19 -9.70 -1.06 -15.36
C ALA A 19 -10.22 -1.04 -13.92
N VAL A 20 -11.51 -1.30 -13.70
CA VAL A 20 -12.12 -1.47 -12.37
C VAL A 20 -11.90 -2.89 -11.83
N GLY A 21 -11.82 -3.90 -12.71
CA GLY A 21 -11.60 -5.31 -12.38
C GLY A 21 -10.12 -5.70 -12.18
N GLN A 22 -9.18 -4.96 -12.76
CA GLN A 22 -7.80 -4.87 -12.32
C GLN A 22 -7.81 -3.90 -11.12
N GLN A 23 -7.59 -4.28 -9.87
CA GLN A 23 -6.45 -5.09 -9.43
C GLN A 23 -6.73 -5.70 -8.04
N PRO A 24 -7.29 -6.91 -7.93
CA PRO A 24 -7.34 -7.63 -6.65
C PRO A 24 -5.95 -7.85 -6.05
N ASN A 25 -4.89 -7.77 -6.87
CA ASN A 25 -3.50 -8.01 -6.47
C ASN A 25 -2.63 -6.74 -6.35
N ALA A 26 -3.18 -5.53 -6.53
CA ALA A 26 -2.38 -4.29 -6.39
C ALA A 26 -1.85 -4.09 -4.98
N GLY A 27 -2.69 -4.34 -3.97
CA GLY A 27 -2.29 -4.25 -2.56
C GLY A 27 -1.16 -5.21 -2.21
N VAL A 28 -1.24 -6.46 -2.70
CA VAL A 28 -0.23 -7.50 -2.47
C VAL A 28 1.10 -7.13 -3.16
N ARG A 29 1.05 -6.65 -4.41
CA ARG A 29 2.25 -6.19 -5.14
C ARG A 29 2.92 -5.00 -4.46
N MET A 30 2.14 -4.08 -3.88
CA MET A 30 2.69 -2.95 -3.12
C MET A 30 3.28 -3.38 -1.78
N LEU A 31 2.65 -4.33 -1.07
CA LEU A 31 3.23 -4.91 0.15
C LEU A 31 4.54 -5.64 -0.15
N GLU A 32 4.60 -6.43 -1.23
CA GLU A 32 5.84 -7.09 -1.64
C GLU A 32 6.95 -6.08 -1.95
N THR A 33 6.61 -5.00 -2.67
CA THR A 33 7.54 -3.90 -2.93
C THR A 33 7.99 -3.23 -1.63
N PHE A 34 7.08 -3.01 -0.69
CA PHE A 34 7.38 -2.44 0.62
C PHE A 34 8.38 -3.30 1.38
N LEU A 35 8.11 -4.60 1.52
CA LEU A 35 8.99 -5.53 2.23
C LEU A 35 10.37 -5.67 1.56
N ARG A 36 10.44 -5.54 0.23
CA ARG A 36 11.70 -5.53 -0.52
C ARG A 36 12.58 -4.31 -0.23
N ASN A 37 12.04 -3.26 0.38
CA ASN A 37 12.80 -2.11 0.88
C ASN A 37 13.32 -2.31 2.32
N HIS A 38 13.13 -3.51 2.90
CA HIS A 38 13.58 -3.86 4.25
C HIS A 38 13.17 -2.84 5.33
N PRO A 39 11.86 -2.53 5.44
CA PRO A 39 11.36 -1.65 6.48
C PRO A 39 11.73 -2.23 7.87
N PRO A 40 12.09 -1.39 8.84
CA PRO A 40 12.40 -1.86 10.18
C PRO A 40 11.12 -2.29 10.92
N THR A 41 11.25 -3.27 11.81
CA THR A 41 10.18 -3.69 12.73
C THR A 41 10.27 -2.92 14.05
N PHE A 42 9.15 -2.57 14.66
CA PHE A 42 9.08 -1.95 15.99
C PHE A 42 8.40 -2.89 16.98
N THR A 43 9.06 -3.15 18.11
CA THR A 43 8.60 -4.14 19.11
C THR A 43 7.88 -3.52 20.31
N GLY A 44 7.69 -2.20 20.33
CA GLY A 44 6.87 -1.53 21.35
C GLY A 44 7.58 -1.19 22.66
N ARG A 45 8.91 -1.31 22.73
CA ARG A 45 9.66 -0.96 23.95
C ARG A 45 9.44 0.50 24.35
N TYR A 46 9.51 0.77 25.65
CA TYR A 46 9.56 2.14 26.21
C TYR A 46 10.90 2.83 25.85
N ASP A 47 11.04 3.15 24.57
CA ASP A 47 12.22 3.77 23.97
C ASP A 47 11.77 4.84 22.96
N PRO A 48 11.54 6.09 23.42
CA PRO A 48 11.03 7.15 22.57
C PRO A 48 11.98 7.48 21.41
N ASP A 49 13.30 7.38 21.62
CA ASP A 49 14.30 7.57 20.58
C ASP A 49 14.26 6.45 19.53
N GLY A 50 14.11 5.19 19.97
CA GLY A 50 13.90 4.04 19.10
C GLY A 50 12.63 4.16 18.26
N ALA A 51 11.52 4.57 18.87
CA ALA A 51 10.25 4.80 18.19
C ALA A 51 10.39 5.91 17.13
N GLN A 52 11.03 7.03 17.48
CA GLN A 52 11.28 8.12 16.53
C GLN A 52 12.20 7.68 15.38
N LYS A 53 13.23 6.90 15.67
CA LYS A 53 14.15 6.37 14.64
C LYS A 53 13.42 5.41 13.70
N TRP A 54 12.62 4.50 14.24
CA TRP A 54 11.78 3.59 13.46
C TRP A 54 10.85 4.37 12.54
N LEU A 55 10.16 5.40 13.07
CA LEU A 55 9.23 6.22 12.29
C LEU A 55 9.93 6.93 11.11
N LYS A 56 11.10 7.55 11.35
CA LYS A 56 11.88 8.21 10.29
C LYS A 56 12.26 7.25 9.16
N GLU A 57 12.69 6.04 9.51
CA GLU A 57 13.12 5.04 8.54
C GLU A 57 11.93 4.46 7.74
N VAL A 58 10.80 4.17 8.40
CA VAL A 58 9.60 3.68 7.69
C VAL A 58 8.97 4.77 6.81
N GLU A 59 8.96 6.03 7.25
CA GLU A 59 8.48 7.17 6.46
C GLU A 59 9.32 7.39 5.19
N ARG A 60 10.63 7.11 5.25
CA ARG A 60 11.50 7.16 4.07
C ARG A 60 11.04 6.16 3.02
N VAL A 61 10.70 4.94 3.42
CA VAL A 61 10.19 3.91 2.51
C VAL A 61 8.85 4.34 1.91
N PHE A 62 7.92 4.85 2.72
CA PHE A 62 6.63 5.35 2.24
C PHE A 62 6.77 6.45 1.20
N ARG A 63 7.74 7.35 1.38
CA ARG A 63 8.02 8.43 0.43
C ARG A 63 8.52 7.91 -0.91
N VAL A 64 9.46 6.96 -0.89
CA VAL A 64 9.99 6.34 -2.12
C VAL A 64 8.90 5.60 -2.89
N MET A 65 8.00 4.92 -2.17
CA MET A 65 6.89 4.20 -2.80
C MET A 65 5.66 5.07 -3.12
N GLN A 66 5.65 6.35 -2.73
CA GLN A 66 4.50 7.26 -2.88
C GLN A 66 3.21 6.69 -2.25
N CYS A 67 3.32 6.13 -1.03
CA CYS A 67 2.17 5.57 -0.33
C CYS A 67 1.14 6.65 0.03
N SER A 68 -0.13 6.39 -0.28
CA SER A 68 -1.28 7.10 0.30
C SER A 68 -1.38 6.86 1.81
N GLU A 69 -2.09 7.72 2.53
CA GLU A 69 -2.26 7.60 3.99
C GLU A 69 -2.84 6.23 4.39
N VAL A 70 -3.81 5.70 3.62
CA VAL A 70 -4.38 4.37 3.87
C VAL A 70 -3.33 3.27 3.71
N GLN A 71 -2.42 3.39 2.74
CA GLN A 71 -1.33 2.43 2.54
C GLN A 71 -0.29 2.53 3.65
N LYS A 72 0.06 3.74 4.09
CA LYS A 72 1.00 3.95 5.20
C LYS A 72 0.51 3.26 6.48
N VAL A 73 -0.77 3.42 6.80
CA VAL A 73 -1.36 2.73 7.97
C VAL A 73 -1.30 1.21 7.78
N ARG A 74 -1.75 0.67 6.64
CA ARG A 74 -1.72 -0.79 6.40
C ARG A 74 -0.31 -1.38 6.45
N PHE A 75 0.68 -0.70 5.88
CA PHE A 75 2.05 -1.21 5.84
C PHE A 75 2.80 -0.95 7.14
N GLY A 76 2.57 0.18 7.79
CA GLY A 76 3.21 0.51 9.08
C GLY A 76 2.76 -0.43 10.19
N THR A 77 1.48 -0.77 10.24
CA THR A 77 0.91 -1.74 11.20
C THR A 77 1.48 -3.13 11.01
N HIS A 78 1.70 -3.54 9.76
CA HIS A 78 2.39 -4.80 9.46
C HIS A 78 3.84 -4.85 10.00
N MET A 79 4.45 -3.71 10.29
CA MET A 79 5.81 -3.64 10.84
C MET A 79 5.85 -3.52 12.36
N LEU A 80 4.71 -3.60 13.04
CA LEU A 80 4.65 -3.71 14.49
C LEU A 80 4.82 -5.18 14.89
N ALA A 81 5.39 -5.40 16.05
CA ALA A 81 5.58 -6.73 16.62
C ALA A 81 5.52 -6.64 18.15
N GLU A 82 5.32 -7.79 18.80
CA GLU A 82 5.31 -7.90 20.25
C GLU A 82 4.37 -6.84 20.88
N GLU A 83 4.86 -6.11 21.89
CA GLU A 83 4.07 -5.13 22.64
C GLU A 83 3.48 -4.01 21.78
N ALA A 84 4.11 -3.67 20.64
CA ALA A 84 3.56 -2.68 19.71
C ALA A 84 2.38 -3.21 18.90
N ASP A 85 2.36 -4.51 18.57
CA ASP A 85 1.25 -5.15 17.87
C ASP A 85 0.05 -5.31 18.80
N ASP A 86 0.30 -5.63 20.08
CA ASP A 86 -0.74 -5.76 21.11
C ASP A 86 -1.48 -4.44 21.41
N TRP A 87 -0.80 -3.29 21.30
CA TRP A 87 -1.38 -1.98 21.63
C TRP A 87 -2.22 -1.36 20.50
N TRP A 88 -1.86 -1.64 19.24
CA TRP A 88 -2.37 -0.95 18.06
C TRP A 88 -3.73 -1.46 17.58
#